data_AF-A0A167UDG7-F1
#
_entry.id   AF-A0A167UDG7-F1
#
_cell.length_a   1.000
_cell.length_b   1.000
_cell.length_c   1.000
_cell.angle_alpha   90.00
_cell.angle_beta   90.00
_cell.angle_gamma   90.00
#
_symmetry.space_group_name_H-M   'P 1'
#
loop_
_entity.id
_entity.type
_entity.pdbx_description
1 polymer ?
#
loop_
_entity_poly.entity_id
_entity_poly.type
_entity_poly.pdbx_seq_one_letter_code
_entity_poly.pdbx_strand_id
1 'polypeptide(L)'
;MASLAEIASLLDVSSVFLFLVTFAVFSLPVLIIFPPIPVERSDALGQTHSKIGLPAARDGRPRDRCPPPLSPQATDDDDDSSPAPPRFIHPLTSCRGIELPDATELPGGNLDRVFCLAQRKTTASDSDWEALAPPRMADLQVDLWLPDPAKRSRQLGPMSAADDAFLVVRFPWRDPGLVRAAAAKLSRGSLSAAPEREFMLPLSLPSERERAARGYTRCGPVTLADGELVSAALDMGAELPAELAAYLGVEPGQLSLLRLDPERRRDQAEL
;
A
#
# COMPACT_ATOMS: atom_id res chain seq x y z
N MET A 1 -24.93 26.60 -42.33
CA MET A 1 -24.19 26.21 -41.11
C MET A 1 -24.28 27.40 -40.18
N ALA A 2 -25.10 27.31 -39.12
CA ALA A 2 -25.22 28.39 -38.16
C ALA A 2 -23.86 28.63 -37.50
N SER A 3 -23.46 29.89 -37.40
CA SER A 3 -22.18 30.23 -36.78
C SER A 3 -22.26 29.99 -35.27
N LEU A 4 -21.15 29.60 -34.62
CA LEU A 4 -21.09 29.47 -33.15
C LEU A 4 -21.55 30.74 -32.42
N ALA A 5 -21.46 31.91 -33.08
CA ALA A 5 -21.93 33.19 -32.57
C ALA A 5 -23.47 33.32 -32.53
N GLU A 6 -24.19 32.76 -33.51
CA GLU A 6 -25.67 32.72 -33.50
C GLU A 6 -26.20 31.75 -32.45
N ILE A 7 -25.49 30.63 -32.21
CA ILE A 7 -25.84 29.67 -31.15
C ILE A 7 -25.64 30.31 -29.77
N ALA A 8 -24.58 31.11 -29.60
CA ALA A 8 -24.32 31.85 -28.36
C ALA A 8 -25.34 32.97 -28.11
N SER A 9 -25.90 33.61 -29.15
CA SER A 9 -26.91 34.67 -28.97
C SER A 9 -28.31 34.14 -28.65
N LEU A 10 -28.58 32.86 -28.94
CA LEU A 10 -29.85 32.18 -28.61
C LEU A 10 -29.88 31.61 -27.19
N LEU A 11 -28.72 31.48 -26.54
CA LEU A 11 -28.59 31.01 -25.17
C LEU A 11 -28.69 32.20 -24.22
N ASP A 12 -29.93 32.56 -23.85
CA ASP A 12 -30.16 33.52 -22.77
C ASP A 12 -29.47 33.02 -21.48
N VAL A 13 -28.83 33.94 -20.76
CA VAL A 13 -28.09 33.64 -19.52
C VAL A 13 -29.00 32.93 -18.52
N SER A 14 -30.27 33.33 -18.47
CA SER A 14 -31.31 32.71 -17.64
C SER A 14 -31.54 31.23 -18.01
N SER A 15 -31.55 30.92 -19.31
CA SER A 15 -31.77 29.56 -19.80
C SER A 15 -30.57 28.64 -19.52
N VAL A 16 -29.35 29.16 -19.68
CA VAL A 16 -28.12 28.45 -19.33
C VAL A 16 -28.07 28.18 -17.83
N PHE A 17 -28.41 29.18 -17.01
CA PHE A 17 -28.45 29.06 -15.56
C PHE A 17 -29.48 28.01 -15.12
N LEU A 18 -30.70 28.07 -15.65
CA LEU A 18 -31.76 27.10 -15.34
C LEU A 18 -31.35 25.67 -15.74
N PHE A 19 -30.72 25.50 -16.91
CA PHE A 19 -30.21 24.21 -17.35
C PHE A 19 -29.15 23.66 -16.40
N LEU A 20 -28.16 24.47 -15.99
CA LEU A 20 -27.10 24.06 -15.07
C LEU A 20 -27.65 23.68 -13.69
N VAL A 21 -28.58 24.48 -13.15
CA VAL A 21 -29.23 24.20 -11.86
C VAL A 21 -30.04 22.91 -11.94
N THR A 22 -30.81 22.74 -13.01
CA THR A 22 -31.60 21.51 -13.23
C THR A 22 -30.68 20.30 -13.33
N PHE A 23 -29.63 20.39 -14.16
CA PHE A 23 -28.64 19.33 -14.29
C PHE A 23 -27.98 18.99 -12.95
N ALA A 24 -27.62 19.99 -12.14
CA ALA A 24 -27.03 19.77 -10.82
C ALA A 24 -28.01 19.10 -9.85
N VAL A 25 -29.27 19.55 -9.78
CA VAL A 25 -30.30 18.98 -8.89
C VAL A 25 -30.63 17.53 -9.26
N PHE A 26 -30.62 17.17 -10.55
CA PHE A 26 -30.82 15.79 -10.98
C PHE A 26 -29.57 14.92 -10.85
N SER A 27 -28.38 15.49 -11.07
CA SER A 27 -27.11 14.74 -11.00
C SER A 27 -26.67 14.50 -9.56
N LEU A 28 -26.91 15.43 -8.63
CA LEU A 28 -26.45 15.33 -7.25
C LEU A 28 -26.98 14.08 -6.52
N PRO A 29 -28.28 13.73 -6.57
CA PRO A 29 -28.78 12.49 -6.00
C PRO A 29 -28.14 11.24 -6.64
N VAL A 30 -27.94 11.25 -7.95
CA VAL A 30 -27.27 10.15 -8.67
C VAL A 30 -25.83 9.99 -8.18
N LEU A 31 -25.10 11.08 -7.98
CA LEU A 31 -23.73 11.06 -7.45
C LEU A 31 -23.65 10.71 -5.96
N ILE A 32 -24.71 10.93 -5.18
CA ILE A 32 -24.77 10.50 -3.76
C ILE A 32 -25.05 9.00 -3.67
N ILE A 33 -25.96 8.48 -4.51
CA ILE A 33 -26.36 7.06 -4.48
C ILE A 33 -25.32 6.19 -5.21
N PHE A 34 -24.82 6.67 -6.34
CA PHE A 34 -23.78 6.05 -7.16
C PHE A 34 -22.59 6.99 -7.23
N PRO A 35 -21.85 7.15 -6.12
CA PRO A 35 -20.65 7.96 -6.15
C PRO A 35 -19.71 7.32 -7.19
N PRO A 36 -19.20 8.09 -8.17
CA PRO A 36 -18.37 7.57 -9.27
C PRO A 36 -16.95 7.28 -8.76
N ILE A 37 -16.86 6.68 -7.57
CA ILE A 37 -15.65 6.32 -6.88
C ILE A 37 -15.38 4.89 -7.33
N PRO A 38 -14.25 4.64 -8.00
CA PRO A 38 -13.85 3.26 -8.23
C PRO A 38 -13.70 2.59 -6.88
N VAL A 39 -14.48 1.55 -6.62
CA VAL A 39 -14.36 0.74 -5.39
C VAL A 39 -12.97 0.11 -5.43
N GLU A 40 -12.16 0.42 -4.43
CA GLU A 40 -10.82 -0.12 -4.25
C GLU A 40 -10.95 -1.54 -3.66
N ARG A 41 -10.02 -2.45 -3.98
CA ARG A 41 -10.12 -3.83 -3.47
C ARG A 41 -9.94 -3.85 -1.96
N SER A 42 -9.18 -2.90 -1.43
CA SER A 42 -8.99 -2.72 0.01
C SER A 42 -10.24 -2.23 0.75
N ASP A 43 -11.24 -1.65 0.07
CA ASP A 43 -12.50 -1.22 0.71
C ASP A 43 -13.27 -2.41 1.29
N ALA A 44 -13.15 -3.58 0.66
CA ALA A 44 -13.73 -4.83 1.15
C ALA A 44 -13.10 -5.26 2.50
N LEU A 45 -11.81 -4.99 2.70
CA LEU A 45 -11.14 -5.29 3.97
C LEU A 45 -11.70 -4.47 5.12
N GLY A 46 -12.25 -3.27 4.88
CA GLY A 46 -12.89 -2.48 5.93
C GLY A 46 -14.03 -3.21 6.66
N GLN A 47 -14.65 -4.20 6.00
CA GLN A 47 -15.78 -4.98 6.51
C GLN A 47 -15.37 -6.16 7.41
N THR A 48 -14.14 -6.67 7.26
CA THR A 48 -13.67 -7.90 7.91
C THR A 48 -12.38 -7.72 8.69
N HIS A 49 -11.58 -6.73 8.32
CA HIS A 49 -10.26 -6.48 8.83
C HIS A 49 -10.19 -5.09 9.46
N SER A 50 -9.21 -4.92 10.32
CA SER A 50 -8.85 -3.63 10.90
C SER A 50 -7.42 -3.30 10.52
N LYS A 51 -7.23 -2.05 10.10
CA LYS A 51 -5.92 -1.51 9.77
C LYS A 51 -5.11 -1.36 11.05
N ILE A 52 -3.91 -1.91 11.04
CA ILE A 52 -2.93 -1.80 12.12
C ILE A 52 -1.92 -0.70 11.80
N GLY A 53 -1.53 -0.01 12.86
CA GLY A 53 -0.52 1.02 12.84
C GLY A 53 -1.08 2.40 13.09
N LEU A 54 -0.30 3.25 13.74
CA LEU A 54 -0.66 4.63 13.96
C LEU A 54 -0.67 5.38 12.62
N PRO A 55 -1.63 6.30 12.40
CA PRO A 55 -1.63 7.12 11.22
C PRO A 55 -0.31 7.88 11.13
N ALA A 56 0.29 7.89 9.94
CA ALA A 56 1.47 8.67 9.64
C ALA A 56 1.31 10.09 10.18
N ALA A 57 2.33 10.59 10.89
CA ALA A 57 2.36 11.96 11.36
C ALA A 57 1.97 12.91 10.21
N ARG A 58 1.07 13.85 10.50
CA ARG A 58 0.43 14.77 9.55
C ARG A 58 1.44 15.57 8.71
N ASP A 59 2.69 15.63 9.17
CA ASP A 59 3.79 16.40 8.58
C ASP A 59 4.57 15.65 7.49
N GLY A 60 4.17 14.42 7.14
CA GLY A 60 4.80 13.65 6.06
C GLY A 60 6.24 13.20 6.36
N ARG A 61 6.79 13.55 7.53
CA ARG A 61 8.12 13.12 7.95
C ARG A 61 8.09 11.67 8.44
N PRO A 62 9.01 10.82 7.97
CA PRO A 62 9.24 9.51 8.53
C PRO A 62 9.68 9.64 10.01
N ARG A 63 8.87 9.13 10.95
CA ARG A 63 9.22 9.12 12.39
C ARG A 63 10.30 8.08 12.71
N ASP A 64 10.43 7.07 11.86
CA ASP A 64 11.49 6.05 11.88
C ASP A 64 12.92 6.62 11.79
N ARG A 65 13.09 7.85 11.27
CA ARG A 65 14.38 8.56 11.21
C ARG A 65 14.58 9.60 12.31
N CYS A 66 13.57 9.86 13.14
CA CYS A 66 13.64 10.86 14.18
C CYS A 66 13.71 10.14 15.54
N PRO A 67 14.88 10.06 16.20
CA PRO A 67 14.85 9.80 17.63
C PRO A 67 13.93 10.85 18.28
N PRO A 68 13.15 10.49 19.32
CA PRO A 68 12.29 11.45 19.98
C PRO A 68 13.13 12.70 20.32
N PRO A 69 12.61 13.92 20.10
CA PRO A 69 13.32 15.10 20.56
C PRO A 69 13.54 14.91 22.05
N LEU A 70 14.81 14.88 22.45
CA LEU A 70 15.21 15.04 23.84
C LEU A 70 14.63 16.38 24.28
N SER A 71 13.44 16.36 24.88
CA SER A 71 12.88 17.51 25.55
C SER A 71 13.77 17.78 26.77
N PRO A 72 14.51 18.91 26.83
CA PRO A 72 15.19 19.29 28.04
C PRO A 72 14.20 20.12 28.86
N GLN A 73 13.50 19.48 29.82
CA GLN A 73 13.06 20.05 31.11
C GLN A 73 11.80 19.35 31.65
N ALA A 74 11.97 18.64 32.77
CA ALA A 74 11.16 18.69 33.99
C ALA A 74 11.74 17.62 34.93
N THR A 75 12.58 18.05 35.88
CA THR A 75 12.33 17.98 37.33
C THR A 75 12.28 16.56 37.88
N ASP A 76 13.25 16.29 38.76
CA ASP A 76 13.32 15.12 39.64
C ASP A 76 11.94 14.83 40.27
N ASP A 77 11.28 13.79 39.78
CA ASP A 77 10.26 13.06 40.51
C ASP A 77 10.45 11.57 40.17
N ASP A 78 10.65 10.77 41.20
CA ASP A 78 10.82 9.31 41.18
C ASP A 78 9.56 8.62 40.62
N ASP A 79 9.46 8.51 39.30
CA ASP A 79 8.60 7.52 38.64
C ASP A 79 9.38 6.91 37.48
N ASP A 80 9.85 5.67 37.68
CA ASP A 80 10.68 4.88 36.75
C ASP A 80 9.88 4.37 35.53
N SER A 81 9.01 5.22 34.99
CA SER A 81 8.11 4.93 33.87
C SER A 81 8.57 5.70 32.63
N SER A 82 9.82 5.53 32.22
CA SER A 82 10.24 6.06 30.91
C SER A 82 9.37 5.44 29.82
N PRO A 83 8.71 6.25 28.95
CA PRO A 83 7.87 5.71 27.89
C PRO A 83 8.71 4.83 26.96
N ALA A 84 8.19 3.63 26.66
CA ALA A 84 8.88 2.69 25.79
C ALA A 84 9.14 3.34 24.41
N PRO A 85 10.29 3.05 23.77
CA PRO A 85 10.57 3.58 22.45
C PRO A 85 9.55 3.07 21.43
N PRO A 86 9.12 3.90 20.47
CA PRO A 86 8.14 3.51 19.46
C PRO A 86 8.65 2.32 18.64
N ARG A 87 7.79 1.33 18.42
CA ARG A 87 8.13 0.11 17.68
C ARG A 87 7.69 0.24 16.22
N PHE A 88 8.60 -0.03 15.29
CA PHE A 88 8.32 -0.03 13.85
C PHE A 88 8.45 -1.43 13.26
N ILE A 89 7.64 -1.73 12.24
CA ILE A 89 7.78 -2.92 11.40
C ILE A 89 7.90 -2.52 9.93
N HIS A 90 8.73 -3.23 9.17
CA HIS A 90 8.92 -3.03 7.74
C HIS A 90 8.56 -4.31 6.97
N PRO A 91 7.26 -4.62 6.81
CA PRO A 91 6.84 -5.83 6.11
C PRO A 91 7.31 -5.88 4.64
N LEU A 92 7.54 -4.72 4.03
CA LEU A 92 8.17 -4.56 2.72
C LEU A 92 9.52 -3.85 2.89
N THR A 93 10.61 -4.47 2.42
CA THR A 93 11.97 -3.91 2.52
C THR A 93 12.08 -2.57 1.80
N SER A 94 12.94 -1.67 2.31
CA SER A 94 13.23 -0.35 1.71
C SER A 94 12.02 0.61 1.62
N CYS A 95 10.87 0.23 2.19
CA CYS A 95 9.68 1.06 2.32
C CYS A 95 9.55 1.65 3.72
N ARG A 96 8.63 2.63 3.84
CA ARG A 96 8.29 3.27 5.11
C ARG A 96 7.80 2.23 6.13
N GLY A 97 8.26 2.37 7.37
CA GLY A 97 7.83 1.52 8.48
C GLY A 97 6.41 1.85 8.96
N ILE A 98 5.73 0.82 9.47
CA ILE A 98 4.45 0.94 10.17
C ILE A 98 4.76 1.07 11.67
N GLU A 99 4.32 2.18 12.27
CA GLU A 99 4.44 2.42 13.71
C GLU A 99 3.36 1.63 14.45
N LEU A 100 3.76 0.72 15.34
CA LEU A 100 2.83 -0.09 16.13
C LEU A 100 2.50 0.58 17.46
N PRO A 101 1.24 0.49 17.93
CA PRO A 101 0.92 0.83 19.31
C PRO A 101 1.67 -0.09 20.30
N ASP A 102 1.99 0.44 21.46
CA ASP A 102 2.59 -0.32 22.56
C ASP A 102 1.79 -1.59 22.86
N ALA A 103 2.50 -2.70 23.11
CA ALA A 103 1.93 -4.02 23.39
C ALA A 103 1.10 -4.67 22.25
N THR A 104 1.18 -4.19 21.00
CA THR A 104 0.55 -4.89 19.86
C THR A 104 1.30 -6.18 19.53
N GLU A 105 0.66 -7.33 19.78
CA GLU A 105 1.14 -8.63 19.32
C GLU A 105 0.66 -8.89 17.89
N LEU A 106 1.59 -9.24 17.00
CA LEU A 106 1.28 -9.57 15.61
C LEU A 106 0.97 -11.06 15.48
N PRO A 107 -0.15 -11.44 14.84
CA PRO A 107 -0.43 -12.83 14.55
C PRO A 107 0.58 -13.36 13.52
N GLY A 108 1.14 -14.54 13.77
CA GLY A 108 2.14 -15.15 12.89
C GLY A 108 3.60 -14.75 13.19
N GLY A 109 3.86 -13.98 14.26
CA GLY A 109 5.21 -13.69 14.73
C GLY A 109 5.82 -12.43 14.11
N ASN A 110 7.09 -12.49 13.72
CA ASN A 110 7.81 -11.32 13.19
C ASN A 110 7.44 -11.08 11.72
N LEU A 111 6.62 -10.06 11.46
CA LEU A 111 6.24 -9.62 10.11
C LEU A 111 7.25 -8.64 9.49
N ASP A 112 8.48 -8.58 10.01
CA ASP A 112 9.52 -7.71 9.48
C ASP A 112 10.25 -8.34 8.29
N ARG A 113 10.37 -7.54 7.21
CA ARG A 113 11.02 -7.91 5.95
C ARG A 113 10.49 -9.22 5.36
N VAL A 114 9.17 -9.37 5.33
CA VAL A 114 8.51 -10.54 4.72
C VAL A 114 8.58 -10.45 3.19
N PHE A 115 8.49 -9.24 2.64
CA PHE A 115 8.54 -8.99 1.20
C PHE A 115 9.68 -8.06 0.82
N CYS A 116 10.16 -8.23 -0.39
CA CYS A 116 11.18 -7.40 -1.01
C CYS A 116 10.83 -7.17 -2.48
N LEU A 117 10.91 -5.91 -2.94
CA LEU A 117 10.91 -5.64 -4.37
C LEU A 117 12.33 -5.81 -4.89
N ALA A 118 12.51 -6.58 -5.95
CA ALA A 118 13.83 -6.88 -6.50
C ALA A 118 13.88 -6.66 -8.01
N GLN A 119 15.07 -6.34 -8.51
CA GLN A 119 15.38 -6.25 -9.93
C GLN A 119 16.29 -7.40 -10.34
N ARG A 120 16.06 -7.96 -11.54
CA ARG A 120 17.00 -8.91 -12.15
C ARG A 120 18.30 -8.21 -12.55
N LYS A 121 19.43 -8.80 -12.14
CA LYS A 121 20.74 -8.34 -12.57
C LYS A 121 20.98 -8.77 -14.03
N THR A 122 21.09 -7.82 -14.94
CA THR A 122 21.22 -8.09 -16.38
C THR A 122 22.59 -8.66 -16.79
N THR A 123 23.58 -8.66 -15.90
CA THR A 123 24.99 -8.97 -16.19
C THR A 123 25.49 -10.31 -15.66
N ALA A 124 24.69 -11.04 -14.91
CA ALA A 124 25.04 -12.35 -14.36
C ALA A 124 24.01 -13.40 -14.80
N SER A 125 24.40 -14.67 -14.71
CA SER A 125 23.55 -15.86 -14.86
C SER A 125 22.10 -15.60 -14.41
N ASP A 126 21.14 -16.27 -15.07
CA ASP A 126 19.68 -16.08 -15.05
C ASP A 126 18.97 -16.25 -13.67
N SER A 127 19.67 -16.01 -12.55
CA SER A 127 19.29 -16.40 -11.20
C SER A 127 19.65 -15.39 -10.10
N ASP A 128 20.31 -14.26 -10.42
CA ASP A 128 20.70 -13.27 -9.40
C ASP A 128 19.69 -12.10 -9.34
N TRP A 129 19.06 -11.95 -8.18
CA TRP A 129 18.13 -10.86 -7.87
C TRP A 129 18.77 -9.88 -6.88
N GLU A 130 18.53 -8.59 -7.10
CA GLU A 130 19.02 -7.52 -6.22
C GLU A 130 17.83 -6.72 -5.68
N ALA A 131 17.78 -6.54 -4.36
CA ALA A 131 16.74 -5.77 -3.71
C ALA A 131 16.80 -4.30 -4.13
N LEU A 132 15.64 -3.76 -4.46
CA LEU A 132 15.49 -2.36 -4.81
C LEU A 132 15.51 -1.49 -3.54
N ALA A 133 16.24 -0.39 -3.65
CA ALA A 133 16.21 0.70 -2.68
C ALA A 133 16.25 2.11 -3.32
N PRO A 134 15.53 2.39 -4.43
CA PRO A 134 15.45 3.74 -4.95
C PRO A 134 14.72 4.67 -3.97
N PRO A 135 15.04 5.98 -3.98
CA PRO A 135 14.46 6.94 -3.05
C PRO A 135 12.93 7.02 -3.11
N ARG A 136 12.34 6.72 -4.28
CA ARG A 136 10.88 6.69 -4.49
C ARG A 136 10.15 5.59 -3.72
N MET A 137 10.85 4.56 -3.22
CA MET A 137 10.21 3.54 -2.37
C MET A 137 9.73 4.10 -1.03
N ALA A 138 10.28 5.22 -0.58
CA ALA A 138 9.82 5.91 0.62
C ALA A 138 8.41 6.54 0.45
N ASP A 139 8.00 6.80 -0.79
CA ASP A 139 6.68 7.36 -1.11
C ASP A 139 5.58 6.27 -1.14
N LEU A 140 5.96 4.99 -1.11
CA LEU A 140 5.03 3.87 -1.05
C LEU A 140 4.37 3.83 0.33
N GLN A 141 3.04 3.91 0.35
CA GLN A 141 2.26 3.72 1.57
C GLN A 141 2.02 2.23 1.78
N VAL A 142 2.39 1.73 2.95
CA VAL A 142 2.27 0.32 3.29
C VAL A 142 1.38 0.21 4.52
N ASP A 143 0.25 -0.48 4.37
CA ASP A 143 -0.75 -0.67 5.41
C ASP A 143 -0.92 -2.16 5.73
N LEU A 144 -0.89 -2.50 7.00
CA LEU A 144 -1.16 -3.85 7.48
C LEU A 144 -2.64 -3.99 7.88
N TRP A 145 -3.31 -5.02 7.39
CA TRP A 145 -4.70 -5.33 7.69
C TRP A 145 -4.80 -6.71 8.32
N LEU A 146 -5.30 -6.74 9.56
CA LEU A 146 -5.51 -7.99 10.28
C LEU A 146 -7.00 -8.31 10.41
N PRO A 147 -7.38 -9.60 10.40
CA PRO A 147 -8.75 -10.01 10.66
C PRO A 147 -9.21 -9.48 12.01
N ASP A 148 -10.36 -8.83 12.04
CA ASP A 148 -10.91 -8.26 13.27
C ASP A 148 -12.02 -9.18 13.81
N PRO A 149 -11.84 -9.80 14.99
CA PRO A 149 -12.84 -10.70 15.56
C PRO A 149 -14.17 -9.99 15.89
N ALA A 150 -14.15 -8.67 16.07
CA ALA A 150 -15.34 -7.85 16.27
C ALA A 150 -16.09 -7.61 14.95
N LYS A 151 -15.42 -7.70 13.80
CA LYS A 151 -16.01 -7.55 12.47
C LYS A 151 -16.33 -8.92 11.87
N ARG A 152 -17.55 -9.40 12.12
CA ARG A 152 -18.04 -10.65 11.52
C ARG A 152 -18.78 -10.37 10.23
N SER A 153 -18.16 -10.64 9.10
CA SER A 153 -18.91 -10.76 7.84
C SER A 153 -19.72 -12.05 7.86
N ARG A 154 -21.04 -11.94 7.68
CA ARG A 154 -21.94 -13.11 7.61
C ARG A 154 -21.64 -14.02 6.40
N GLN A 155 -20.88 -13.54 5.42
CA GLN A 155 -20.59 -14.25 4.18
C GLN A 155 -19.25 -15.00 4.18
N LEU A 156 -18.29 -14.61 5.02
CA LEU A 156 -16.90 -15.08 4.93
C LEU A 156 -16.50 -16.14 5.96
N GLY A 157 -17.41 -16.55 6.85
CA GLY A 157 -17.12 -17.56 7.88
C GLY A 157 -16.12 -17.08 8.93
N PRO A 158 -15.69 -17.95 9.87
CA PRO A 158 -14.67 -17.62 10.86
C PRO A 158 -13.29 -17.51 10.18
N MET A 159 -12.70 -16.32 10.23
CA MET A 159 -11.36 -16.02 9.71
C MET A 159 -10.28 -16.39 10.73
N SER A 160 -9.17 -16.97 10.27
CA SER A 160 -8.00 -17.28 11.09
C SER A 160 -7.05 -16.08 11.07
N ALA A 161 -6.58 -15.63 12.24
CA ALA A 161 -5.81 -14.40 12.37
C ALA A 161 -4.50 -14.37 11.54
N ALA A 162 -3.90 -15.55 11.28
CA ALA A 162 -2.66 -15.67 10.52
C ALA A 162 -2.87 -15.93 9.02
N ASP A 163 -3.93 -16.66 8.66
CA ASP A 163 -4.17 -17.09 7.27
C ASP A 163 -4.79 -15.98 6.40
N ASP A 164 -5.46 -15.04 7.07
CA ASP A 164 -6.25 -13.98 6.43
C ASP A 164 -5.64 -12.58 6.62
N ALA A 165 -4.37 -12.45 7.01
CA ALA A 165 -3.72 -11.14 7.11
C ALA A 165 -3.27 -10.62 5.73
N PHE A 166 -3.48 -9.33 5.47
CA PHE A 166 -3.16 -8.70 4.18
C PHE A 166 -2.27 -7.47 4.35
N LEU A 167 -1.32 -7.33 3.43
CA LEU A 167 -0.55 -6.11 3.23
C LEU A 167 -1.14 -5.35 2.04
N VAL A 168 -1.51 -4.08 2.25
CA VAL A 168 -1.98 -3.20 1.18
C VAL A 168 -0.89 -2.18 0.90
N VAL A 169 -0.43 -2.14 -0.35
CA VAL A 169 0.60 -1.19 -0.79
C VAL A 169 -0.04 -0.22 -1.77
N ARG A 170 0.11 1.08 -1.51
CA ARG A 170 -0.39 2.16 -2.37
C ARG A 170 0.73 3.05 -2.84
N PHE A 171 0.63 3.50 -4.09
CA PHE A 171 1.61 4.40 -4.69
C PHE A 171 0.92 5.47 -5.55
N PRO A 172 1.50 6.68 -5.61
CA PRO A 172 0.94 7.74 -6.44
C PRO A 172 1.12 7.39 -7.91
N TRP A 173 0.02 7.38 -8.66
CA TRP A 173 0.03 7.05 -10.08
C TRP A 173 -0.98 7.88 -10.86
N ARG A 174 -0.49 8.62 -11.85
CA ARG A 174 -1.34 9.42 -12.74
C ARG A 174 -1.70 8.61 -13.98
N ASP A 175 -2.91 8.06 -13.98
CA ASP A 175 -3.50 7.56 -15.23
C ASP A 175 -3.72 8.73 -16.21
N PRO A 176 -3.58 8.51 -17.53
CA PRO A 176 -3.80 9.54 -18.56
C PRO A 176 -5.27 9.98 -18.73
N GLY A 177 -6.15 9.79 -17.74
CA GLY A 177 -7.59 10.05 -17.82
C GLY A 177 -8.10 11.17 -16.90
N LEU A 178 -8.63 12.25 -17.48
CA LEU A 178 -9.24 13.39 -16.76
C LEU A 178 -10.38 12.97 -15.81
N VAL A 179 -11.19 11.98 -16.21
CA VAL A 179 -12.36 11.51 -15.42
C VAL A 179 -11.92 10.84 -14.11
N ARG A 180 -10.82 10.08 -14.12
CA ARG A 180 -10.32 9.38 -12.92
C ARG A 180 -9.64 10.34 -11.95
N ALA A 181 -8.98 11.38 -12.47
CA ALA A 181 -8.44 12.47 -11.65
C ALA A 181 -9.56 13.27 -10.96
N ALA A 182 -10.68 13.52 -11.65
CA ALA A 182 -11.86 14.16 -11.05
C ALA A 182 -12.54 13.25 -10.01
N ALA A 183 -12.69 11.96 -10.31
CA ALA A 183 -13.25 10.97 -9.40
C ALA A 183 -12.43 10.83 -8.11
N ALA A 184 -11.09 10.78 -8.20
CA ALA A 184 -10.21 10.70 -7.03
C ALA A 184 -10.32 11.93 -6.10
N LYS A 185 -10.57 13.11 -6.67
CA LYS A 185 -10.78 14.36 -5.90
C LYS A 185 -12.14 14.42 -5.24
N LEU A 186 -13.18 13.92 -5.91
CA LEU A 186 -14.54 13.85 -5.37
C LEU A 186 -14.69 12.76 -4.31
N SER A 187 -14.01 11.62 -4.48
CA SER A 187 -14.11 10.47 -3.58
C SER A 187 -13.45 10.69 -2.22
N ARG A 188 -12.26 11.30 -2.22
CA ARG A 188 -11.43 11.47 -1.02
C ARG A 188 -11.59 12.86 -0.38
N GLY A 189 -12.59 13.64 -0.81
CA GLY A 189 -12.99 14.90 -0.18
C GLY A 189 -11.94 16.02 -0.18
N SER A 190 -10.89 15.93 -0.99
CA SER A 190 -9.82 16.93 -1.03
C SER A 190 -9.38 17.26 -2.45
N LEU A 191 -9.23 18.56 -2.76
CA LEU A 191 -8.73 19.05 -4.05
C LEU A 191 -7.30 18.59 -4.38
N SER A 192 -6.58 18.09 -3.37
CA SER A 192 -5.19 17.60 -3.44
C SER A 192 -5.08 16.08 -3.50
N ALA A 193 -6.19 15.33 -3.55
CA ALA A 193 -6.14 13.88 -3.68
C ALA A 193 -5.45 13.51 -5.00
N ALA A 194 -4.29 12.86 -4.90
CA ALA A 194 -3.61 12.30 -6.04
C ALA A 194 -4.31 11.00 -6.46
N PRO A 195 -4.39 10.69 -7.75
CA PRO A 195 -4.72 9.33 -8.18
C PRO A 195 -3.62 8.39 -7.66
N GLU A 196 -4.05 7.31 -7.03
CA GLU A 196 -3.18 6.29 -6.45
C GLU A 196 -3.55 4.94 -7.08
N ARG A 197 -2.58 4.03 -7.13
CA ARG A 197 -2.81 2.62 -7.43
C ARG A 197 -2.48 1.80 -6.21
N GLU A 198 -3.26 0.75 -6.01
CA GLU A 198 -3.09 -0.17 -4.89
C GLU A 198 -3.02 -1.61 -5.38
N PHE A 199 -2.31 -2.43 -4.61
CA PHE A 199 -2.31 -3.87 -4.73
C PHE A 199 -2.24 -4.50 -3.35
N MET A 200 -2.69 -5.75 -3.26
CA MET A 200 -2.89 -6.47 -2.01
C MET A 200 -2.06 -7.74 -2.00
N LEU A 201 -1.32 -7.98 -0.92
CA LEU A 201 -0.47 -9.15 -0.75
C LEU A 201 -0.93 -9.97 0.46
N PRO A 202 -1.19 -11.27 0.31
CA PRO A 202 -1.48 -12.14 1.45
C PRO A 202 -0.20 -12.36 2.27
N LEU A 203 -0.31 -12.22 3.59
CA LEU A 203 0.82 -12.46 4.50
C LEU A 203 0.99 -13.94 4.85
N SER A 204 -0.04 -14.76 4.65
CA SER A 204 0.06 -16.21 4.79
C SER A 204 1.01 -16.82 3.76
N LEU A 205 1.68 -17.89 4.15
CA LEU A 205 2.54 -18.63 3.22
C LEU A 205 1.64 -19.39 2.25
N PRO A 206 1.75 -19.17 0.92
CA PRO A 206 0.90 -19.86 -0.03
C PRO A 206 1.23 -21.35 -0.06
N SER A 207 0.18 -22.19 -0.06
CA SER A 207 0.31 -23.63 -0.22
C SER A 207 0.84 -23.99 -1.63
N GLU A 208 1.40 -25.18 -1.80
CA GLU A 208 1.91 -25.62 -3.12
C GLU A 208 0.84 -25.60 -4.22
N ARG A 209 -0.44 -25.83 -3.85
CA ARG A 209 -1.57 -25.71 -4.79
C ARG A 209 -1.81 -24.26 -5.21
N GLU A 210 -1.78 -23.33 -4.27
CA GLU A 210 -1.96 -21.90 -4.55
C GLU A 210 -0.78 -21.34 -5.34
N ARG A 211 0.44 -21.79 -5.03
CA ARG A 211 1.65 -21.44 -5.79
C ARG A 211 1.51 -21.86 -7.25
N ALA A 212 1.11 -23.10 -7.50
CA ALA A 212 0.90 -23.57 -8.87
C ALA A 212 -0.23 -22.82 -9.59
N ALA A 213 -1.34 -22.55 -8.90
CA ALA A 213 -2.48 -21.85 -9.48
C ALA A 213 -2.18 -20.38 -9.82
N ARG A 214 -1.37 -19.71 -9.00
CA ARG A 214 -0.98 -18.31 -9.19
C ARG A 214 0.33 -18.13 -9.96
N GLY A 215 1.00 -19.22 -10.33
CA GLY A 215 2.25 -19.20 -11.08
C GLY A 215 3.47 -18.73 -10.28
N TYR A 216 3.47 -18.90 -8.96
CA TYR A 216 4.59 -18.51 -8.10
C TYR A 216 5.76 -19.48 -8.24
N THR A 217 6.94 -18.96 -8.53
CA THR A 217 8.16 -19.74 -8.74
C THR A 217 9.14 -19.54 -7.60
N ARG A 218 9.99 -20.53 -7.31
CA ARG A 218 11.14 -20.31 -6.43
C ARG A 218 12.19 -19.55 -7.22
N CYS A 219 12.75 -18.51 -6.62
CA CYS A 219 13.86 -17.77 -7.21
C CYS A 219 15.19 -18.16 -6.58
N GLY A 220 16.25 -17.83 -7.31
CA GLY A 220 17.62 -17.93 -6.84
C GLY A 220 17.92 -16.96 -5.69
N PRO A 221 19.19 -16.87 -5.28
CA PRO A 221 19.59 -16.02 -4.18
C PRO A 221 19.31 -14.54 -4.47
N VAL A 222 18.90 -13.82 -3.41
CA VAL A 222 18.57 -12.41 -3.44
C VAL A 222 19.54 -11.65 -2.55
N THR A 223 20.20 -10.63 -3.08
CA THR A 223 21.01 -9.72 -2.27
C THR A 223 20.12 -8.58 -1.77
N LEU A 224 19.95 -8.47 -0.46
CA LEU A 224 19.22 -7.37 0.19
C LEU A 224 20.03 -6.08 0.18
N ALA A 225 19.37 -4.95 0.44
CA ALA A 225 19.98 -3.62 0.38
C ALA A 225 21.09 -3.40 1.43
N ASP A 226 21.10 -4.19 2.51
CA ASP A 226 22.15 -4.22 3.54
C ASP A 226 23.27 -5.22 3.24
N GLY A 227 23.22 -5.91 2.10
CA GLY A 227 24.22 -6.89 1.66
C GLY A 227 23.95 -8.31 2.14
N GLU A 228 22.85 -8.57 2.87
CA GLU A 228 22.45 -9.92 3.26
C GLU A 228 22.03 -10.74 2.04
N LEU A 229 22.57 -11.96 1.91
CA LEU A 229 22.21 -12.88 0.83
C LEU A 229 21.15 -13.88 1.30
N VAL A 230 19.93 -13.75 0.79
CA VAL A 230 18.82 -14.64 1.12
C VAL A 230 18.64 -15.66 0.00
N SER A 231 18.90 -16.93 0.31
CA SER A 231 18.89 -18.03 -0.68
C SER A 231 17.51 -18.62 -0.98
N ALA A 232 16.50 -18.32 -0.15
CA ALA A 232 15.16 -18.88 -0.26
C ALA A 232 14.10 -17.77 -0.40
N ALA A 233 13.77 -17.44 -1.64
CA ALA A 233 12.72 -16.49 -1.97
C ALA A 233 11.67 -17.09 -2.92
N LEU A 234 10.42 -16.68 -2.74
CA LEU A 234 9.31 -16.99 -3.63
C LEU A 234 9.00 -15.78 -4.49
N ASP A 235 9.06 -15.94 -5.81
CA ASP A 235 8.64 -14.95 -6.79
C ASP A 235 7.12 -14.89 -6.86
N MET A 236 6.61 -13.70 -6.55
CA MET A 236 5.21 -13.31 -6.58
C MET A 236 5.01 -12.10 -7.51
N GLY A 237 5.87 -11.92 -8.53
CA GLY A 237 5.81 -10.81 -9.48
C GLY A 237 4.47 -10.70 -10.21
N ALA A 238 3.71 -11.79 -10.33
CA ALA A 238 2.35 -11.79 -10.87
C ALA A 238 1.34 -10.95 -10.06
N GLU A 239 1.62 -10.69 -8.78
CA GLU A 239 0.79 -9.83 -7.91
C GLU A 239 1.09 -8.34 -8.09
N LEU A 240 2.15 -7.98 -8.83
CA LEU A 240 2.53 -6.60 -9.04
C LEU A 240 1.77 -5.95 -10.21
N PRO A 241 1.26 -4.72 -10.03
CA PRO A 241 0.74 -3.94 -11.14
C PRO A 241 1.89 -3.49 -12.05
N ALA A 242 1.68 -3.55 -13.37
CA ALA A 242 2.70 -3.18 -14.37
C ALA A 242 3.17 -1.72 -14.21
N GLU A 243 2.29 -0.85 -13.71
CA GLU A 243 2.54 0.56 -13.46
C GLU A 243 3.62 0.79 -12.38
N LEU A 244 3.81 -0.15 -11.45
CA LEU A 244 4.79 -0.01 -10.37
C LEU A 244 6.24 0.03 -10.91
N ALA A 245 6.56 -0.79 -11.91
CA ALA A 245 7.88 -0.79 -12.55
C ALA A 245 8.22 0.59 -13.14
N ALA A 246 7.26 1.18 -13.87
CA ALA A 246 7.41 2.51 -14.44
C ALA A 246 7.53 3.59 -13.35
N TYR A 247 6.78 3.48 -12.24
CA TYR A 247 6.87 4.41 -11.13
C TYR A 247 8.24 4.40 -10.46
N LEU A 248 8.80 3.21 -10.24
CA LEU A 248 10.11 2.98 -9.63
C LEU A 248 11.28 3.23 -10.59
N GLY A 249 11.01 3.40 -11.90
CA GLY A 249 12.03 3.62 -12.91
C GLY A 249 12.78 2.34 -13.32
N VAL A 250 12.14 1.18 -13.12
CA VAL A 250 12.66 -0.14 -13.49
C VAL A 250 12.09 -0.55 -14.84
N GLU A 251 12.88 -1.24 -15.66
CA GLU A 251 12.40 -1.73 -16.96
C GLU A 251 11.25 -2.75 -16.78
N PRO A 252 10.23 -2.73 -17.66
CA PRO A 252 9.17 -3.72 -17.63
C PRO A 252 9.72 -5.15 -17.68
N GLY A 253 9.25 -6.02 -16.77
CA GLY A 253 9.67 -7.42 -16.70
C GLY A 253 11.00 -7.68 -15.96
N GLN A 254 11.68 -6.63 -15.49
CA GLN A 254 12.83 -6.78 -14.59
C GLN A 254 12.47 -6.61 -13.11
N LEU A 255 11.32 -6.02 -12.81
CA LEU A 255 10.80 -5.90 -11.45
C LEU A 255 10.05 -7.16 -11.04
N SER A 256 10.36 -7.70 -9.87
CA SER A 256 9.54 -8.73 -9.22
C SER A 256 9.35 -8.45 -7.73
N LEU A 257 8.33 -9.08 -7.16
CA LEU A 257 8.04 -9.13 -5.73
C LEU A 257 8.52 -10.48 -5.21
N LEU A 258 9.45 -10.44 -4.27
CA LEU A 258 10.01 -11.62 -3.64
C LEU A 258 9.51 -11.71 -2.21
N ARG A 259 8.91 -12.84 -1.85
CA ARG A 259 8.60 -13.17 -0.46
C ARG A 259 9.78 -13.93 0.13
N LEU A 260 10.32 -13.40 1.23
CA LEU A 260 11.42 -13.98 1.99
C LEU A 260 10.87 -14.93 3.04
N ASP A 261 11.51 -16.09 3.20
CA ASP A 261 11.13 -17.07 4.23
C ASP A 261 11.82 -16.73 5.57
N PRO A 262 11.08 -16.33 6.61
CA PRO A 262 11.67 -15.94 7.90
C PRO A 262 12.30 -17.11 8.65
N GLU A 263 11.86 -18.35 8.43
CA GLU A 263 12.39 -19.53 9.14
C GLU A 263 13.81 -19.84 8.64
N ARG A 264 14.04 -19.74 7.33
CA ARG A 264 15.35 -20.01 6.71
C ARG A 264 16.38 -18.90 6.89
N ARG A 265 15.94 -17.70 7.31
CA ARG A 265 16.84 -16.60 7.69
C ARG A 265 17.62 -16.91 8.97
N ARG A 266 17.03 -17.67 9.91
CA ARG A 266 17.67 -18.01 11.18
C ARG A 266 18.83 -18.99 11.01
N ASP A 267 18.68 -19.98 10.14
CA ASP A 267 19.70 -21.00 9.90
C ASP A 267 21.02 -20.41 9.35
N GLN A 268 20.99 -19.25 8.70
CA GLN A 268 22.18 -18.57 8.17
C GLN A 268 22.84 -17.59 9.16
N ALA A 269 22.17 -17.23 10.26
CA ALA A 269 22.72 -16.31 11.27
C ALA A 269 23.52 -17.04 12.38
N GLU A 270 23.45 -18.38 12.43
CA GLU A 270 24.15 -19.22 13.40
C GLU A 270 25.40 -19.93 12.83
N LEU A 271 25.87 -19.55 11.63
CA LEU A 271 27.06 -20.06 10.95
C LEU A 271 28.10 -18.95 10.75
#